data_AF-A0A7J4BA83-F1
#
_entry.id   AF-A0A7J4BA83-F1
#
_cell.length_a   1.000
_cell.length_b   1.000
_cell.length_c   1.000
_cell.angle_alpha   90.00
_cell.angle_beta   90.00
_cell.angle_gamma   90.00
#
_symmetry.space_group_name_H-M   'P 1'
#
loop_
_entity.id
_entity.type
_entity.pdbx_description
1 polymer ?
#
loop_
_entity_poly.entity_id
_entity_poly.type
_entity_poly.pdbx_seq_one_letter_code
_entity_poly.pdbx_strand_id
1 'polypeptide(L)'
;MSEYVVEEFIKLVSVCNEDGTADLIGDLPALPYCFSRSECFQVGNVDVCWSEWMRLRDFLVRIEGSAVEGVLKAISFHVKGIKCEEASKEIYYVVRDYILRECSASDESIFMVR
;
A
#
# COMPACT_ATOMS: atom_id res chain seq x y z
N MET A 1 -10.40 17.41 -8.43
CA MET A 1 -9.01 17.20 -7.97
C MET A 1 -8.36 16.35 -9.04
N SER A 2 -7.31 16.85 -9.70
CA SER A 2 -6.63 16.11 -10.76
C SER A 2 -5.36 15.53 -10.17
N GLU A 3 -5.33 14.21 -9.97
CA GLU A 3 -4.09 13.50 -9.65
C GLU A 3 -3.28 13.37 -10.95
N TYR A 4 -2.10 13.99 -11.00
CA TYR A 4 -1.18 13.82 -12.11
C TYR A 4 -0.40 12.53 -11.87
N VAL A 5 -0.90 11.43 -12.43
CA VAL A 5 -0.13 10.19 -12.50
C VAL A 5 0.87 10.37 -13.65
N VAL A 6 2.15 10.40 -13.32
CA VAL A 6 3.20 10.29 -14.35
C VAL A 6 3.25 8.82 -14.74
N GLU A 7 2.76 8.51 -15.94
CA GLU A 7 2.81 7.16 -16.48
C GLU A 7 4.26 6.63 -16.40
N GLU A 8 4.41 5.39 -15.92
CA GLU A 8 5.69 4.68 -15.74
C GLU A 8 6.59 5.10 -14.57
N PHE A 9 6.26 6.15 -13.79
CA PHE A 9 7.06 6.50 -12.61
C PHE A 9 6.65 5.67 -11.38
N ILE A 10 7.47 4.68 -11.05
CA ILE A 10 7.33 3.86 -9.82
C ILE A 10 8.32 4.36 -8.77
N LYS A 11 7.80 4.81 -7.63
CA LYS A 11 8.61 5.16 -6.46
C LYS A 11 8.67 3.97 -5.50
N LEU A 12 9.86 3.40 -5.37
CA LEU A 12 10.19 2.36 -4.41
C LEU A 12 11.37 2.81 -3.55
N VAL A 13 11.27 2.58 -2.25
CA VAL A 13 12.36 2.77 -1.30
C VAL A 13 12.61 1.44 -0.62
N SER A 14 13.82 0.92 -0.74
CA SER A 14 14.23 -0.33 -0.10
C SER A 14 15.39 -0.09 0.86
N VAL A 15 15.35 -0.74 2.01
CA VAL A 15 16.43 -0.74 3.00
C VAL A 15 16.86 -2.18 3.21
N CYS A 16 18.12 -2.49 2.90
CA CYS A 16 18.69 -3.80 3.14
C CYS A 16 19.27 -3.89 4.55
N ASN A 17 18.91 -4.96 5.25
CA ASN A 17 19.35 -5.28 6.58
C ASN A 17 20.66 -6.08 6.56
N GLU A 18 21.36 -6.14 7.69
CA GLU A 18 22.63 -6.88 7.82
C GLU A 18 22.46 -8.40 7.61
N ASP A 19 21.26 -8.93 7.83
CA ASP A 19 20.92 -10.34 7.63
C ASP A 19 20.62 -10.71 6.16
N GLY A 20 20.76 -9.77 5.24
CA GLY A 20 20.50 -9.95 3.81
C GLY A 20 19.03 -9.83 3.41
N THR A 21 18.13 -9.55 4.35
CA THR A 21 16.73 -9.21 4.05
C THR A 21 16.57 -7.74 3.69
N ALA A 22 15.42 -7.36 3.14
CA ALA A 22 15.07 -5.96 2.94
C ALA A 22 13.63 -5.64 3.36
N ASP A 23 13.46 -4.42 3.82
CA ASP A 23 12.17 -3.75 3.95
C ASP A 23 11.98 -2.85 2.73
N LEU A 24 10.76 -2.82 2.17
CA LEU A 24 10.45 -2.06 0.97
C LEU A 24 9.16 -1.28 1.16
N ILE A 25 9.15 -0.01 0.74
CA ILE A 25 7.99 0.86 0.72
C ILE A 25 7.75 1.32 -0.71
N GLY A 26 6.49 1.28 -1.15
CA GLY A 26 6.11 1.76 -2.47
C GLY A 26 4.80 2.54 -2.47
N ASP A 27 4.70 3.51 -3.37
CA ASP A 27 3.52 4.34 -3.56
C ASP A 27 2.66 3.79 -4.70
N LEU A 28 1.35 3.66 -4.49
CA LEU A 28 0.38 3.14 -5.46
C LEU A 28 -0.72 4.20 -5.72
N PRO A 29 -0.48 5.15 -6.63
CA PRO A 29 -1.44 6.20 -6.94
C PRO A 29 -2.72 5.60 -7.55
N ALA A 30 -3.85 6.28 -7.31
CA ALA A 30 -5.15 5.98 -7.92
C ALA A 30 -5.71 4.55 -7.76
N LEU A 31 -5.31 3.79 -6.72
CA LEU A 31 -5.91 2.48 -6.42
C LEU A 31 -7.08 2.55 -5.43
N PRO A 32 -8.03 1.60 -5.48
CA PRO A 32 -9.06 1.44 -4.46
C PRO A 32 -8.49 0.84 -3.16
N TYR A 33 -9.10 1.17 -2.02
CA TYR A 33 -8.77 0.61 -0.70
C TYR A 33 -9.99 -0.09 -0.11
N CYS A 34 -9.89 -1.38 0.17
CA CYS A 34 -10.96 -2.21 0.75
C CYS A 34 -10.50 -3.00 2.00
N PHE A 35 -9.29 -2.76 2.49
CA PHE A 35 -8.72 -3.53 3.59
C PHE A 35 -9.23 -3.06 4.95
N SER A 36 -9.33 -3.98 5.91
CA SER A 36 -9.64 -3.63 7.29
C SER A 36 -8.49 -2.84 7.91
N ARG A 37 -8.81 -1.75 8.62
CA ARG A 37 -7.84 -0.87 9.28
C ARG A 37 -7.42 -1.49 10.62
N SER A 38 -6.13 -1.70 10.82
CA SER A 38 -5.55 -2.28 12.05
C SER A 38 -4.91 -1.23 12.95
N GLU A 39 -4.08 -0.38 12.35
CA GLU A 39 -3.34 0.69 13.01
C GLU A 39 -3.71 1.99 12.29
N CYS A 40 -4.06 3.03 13.05
CA CYS A 40 -4.39 4.33 12.49
C CYS A 40 -3.67 5.43 13.26
N PHE A 41 -3.18 6.41 12.51
CA PHE A 41 -2.56 7.62 13.01
C PHE A 41 -3.29 8.83 12.44
N GLN A 42 -3.73 9.72 13.32
CA GLN A 42 -4.49 10.91 12.96
C GLN A 42 -3.73 12.17 13.38
N VAL A 43 -3.55 13.08 12.43
CA VAL A 43 -2.99 14.42 12.69
C VAL A 43 -3.86 15.47 12.00
N GLY A 44 -4.63 16.21 12.79
CA GLY A 44 -5.58 17.18 12.28
C GLY A 44 -6.66 16.50 11.44
N ASN A 45 -6.78 16.90 10.18
CA ASN A 45 -7.72 16.33 9.20
C ASN A 45 -7.10 15.21 8.33
N VAL A 46 -5.89 14.75 8.66
CA VAL A 46 -5.20 13.67 7.96
C VAL A 46 -5.30 12.39 8.79
N ASP A 47 -5.77 11.32 8.14
CA ASP A 47 -5.80 9.97 8.69
C ASP A 47 -4.89 9.06 7.85
N VAL A 48 -3.97 8.36 8.50
CA VAL A 48 -3.15 7.32 7.88
C VAL A 48 -3.45 6.02 8.58
N CYS A 49 -3.98 5.04 7.85
CA CYS A 49 -4.31 3.74 8.41
C CYS A 49 -3.64 2.61 7.63
N TRP A 50 -3.14 1.62 8.34
CA TRP A 50 -2.56 0.42 7.77
C TRP A 50 -3.55 -0.75 7.87
N SER A 51 -3.45 -1.68 6.93
CA SER A 51 -4.03 -3.00 7.08
C SER A 51 -3.21 -3.86 8.05
N GLU A 52 -3.78 -4.99 8.47
CA GLU A 52 -2.99 -6.08 9.03
C GLU A 52 -1.87 -6.51 8.06
N TRP A 53 -0.81 -7.11 8.59
CA TRP A 53 0.21 -7.77 7.77
C TRP A 53 -0.38 -9.02 7.12
N MET A 54 -0.28 -9.09 5.80
CA MET A 54 -0.78 -10.19 4.98
C MET A 54 0.39 -10.92 4.33
N ARG A 55 0.31 -12.24 4.26
CA ARG A 55 1.30 -13.04 3.51
C ARG A 55 0.95 -13.00 2.03
N LEU A 56 1.85 -12.49 1.20
CA LEU A 56 1.73 -12.52 -0.25
C LEU A 56 2.95 -13.24 -0.83
N ARG A 57 2.73 -14.47 -1.32
CA ARG A 57 3.81 -15.39 -1.72
C ARG A 57 4.79 -15.61 -0.55
N ASP A 58 6.04 -15.20 -0.74
CA ASP A 58 7.13 -15.43 0.20
C ASP A 58 7.41 -14.25 1.14
N PHE A 59 6.66 -13.14 1.01
CA PHE A 59 6.85 -11.94 1.80
C PHE A 59 5.59 -11.50 2.54
N LEU A 60 5.78 -10.64 3.54
CA LEU A 60 4.69 -9.98 4.25
C LEU A 60 4.46 -8.61 3.63
N VAL A 61 3.19 -8.23 3.44
CA VAL A 61 2.79 -6.92 2.94
C VAL A 61 1.69 -6.33 3.82
N ARG A 62 1.75 -5.03 4.07
CA ARG A 62 0.60 -4.27 4.59
C ARG A 62 0.32 -3.09 3.67
N ILE A 63 -0.96 -2.73 3.54
CA ILE A 63 -1.42 -1.64 2.69
C ILE A 63 -1.77 -0.45 3.58
N GLU A 64 -1.22 0.71 3.24
CA GLU A 64 -1.53 1.97 3.89
C GLU A 64 -2.52 2.75 3.04
N GLY A 65 -3.57 3.26 3.66
CA GLY A 65 -4.47 4.25 3.09
C GLY A 65 -4.30 5.58 3.82
N SER A 66 -3.97 6.62 3.06
CA SER A 66 -3.89 8.00 3.55
C SER A 66 -5.11 8.79 3.07
N ALA A 67 -5.86 9.36 4.01
CA ALA A 67 -7.05 10.15 3.74
C ALA A 67 -6.91 11.57 4.30
N VAL A 68 -7.51 12.54 3.61
CA VAL A 68 -7.63 13.93 4.06
C VAL A 68 -9.11 14.29 4.04
N GLU A 69 -9.64 14.71 5.18
CA GLU A 69 -11.07 15.01 5.36
C GLU A 69 -11.96 13.81 4.99
N GLY A 70 -11.53 12.60 5.37
CA GLY A 70 -12.25 11.36 5.06
C GLY A 70 -12.17 10.89 3.60
N VAL A 71 -11.50 11.64 2.72
CA VAL A 71 -11.32 11.29 1.31
C VAL A 71 -9.95 10.64 1.13
N LEU A 72 -9.93 9.38 0.66
CA LEU A 72 -8.71 8.68 0.29
C LEU A 72 -7.92 9.50 -0.74
N LYS A 73 -6.65 9.77 -0.44
CA LYS A 73 -5.73 10.56 -1.28
C LYS A 73 -4.59 9.73 -1.84
N ALA A 74 -4.11 8.76 -1.08
CA ALA A 74 -3.00 7.92 -1.51
C ALA A 74 -3.13 6.52 -0.92
N ILE A 75 -2.62 5.55 -1.67
CA ILE A 75 -2.33 4.22 -1.19
C ILE A 75 -0.83 4.03 -1.27
N SER A 76 -0.25 3.45 -0.23
CA SER A 76 1.13 2.96 -0.25
C SER A 76 1.15 1.54 0.31
N PHE A 77 2.28 0.86 0.20
CA PHE A 77 2.43 -0.47 0.74
C PHE A 77 3.81 -0.64 1.36
N HIS A 78 3.87 -1.49 2.38
CA HIS A 78 5.10 -1.87 3.06
C HIS A 78 5.29 -3.37 2.92
N VAL A 79 6.49 -3.80 2.54
CA VAL A 79 6.89 -5.21 2.41
C VAL A 79 8.02 -5.52 3.38
N LYS A 80 7.99 -6.73 3.94
CA LYS A 80 9.04 -7.31 4.78
C LYS A 80 9.33 -8.75 4.40
N GLY A 81 10.54 -9.20 4.71
CA GLY A 81 10.94 -10.60 4.55
C GLY A 81 11.27 -10.99 3.11
N ILE A 82 11.60 -10.02 2.26
CA ILE A 82 12.22 -10.26 0.95
C ILE A 82 13.73 -10.28 1.09
N LYS A 83 14.45 -10.95 0.18
CA LYS A 83 15.90 -10.78 0.10
C LYS A 83 16.23 -9.42 -0.50
N CYS A 84 17.35 -8.83 -0.06
CA CYS A 84 17.83 -7.56 -0.61
C CYS A 84 18.00 -7.58 -2.14
N GLU A 85 18.49 -8.69 -2.69
CA GLU A 85 18.66 -8.89 -4.15
C GLU A 85 17.33 -9.01 -4.93
N GLU A 86 16.21 -9.25 -4.23
CA GLU A 86 14.86 -9.37 -4.80
C GLU A 86 14.05 -8.07 -4.65
N ALA A 87 14.62 -7.02 -4.04
CA ALA A 87 13.97 -5.73 -3.87
C ALA A 87 13.86 -4.99 -5.22
N SER A 88 12.76 -5.25 -5.94
CA SER A 88 12.60 -4.83 -7.32
C SER A 88 11.18 -4.33 -7.65
N LYS A 89 11.02 -3.77 -8.86
CA LYS A 89 9.73 -3.30 -9.38
C LYS A 89 8.69 -4.42 -9.56
N GLU A 90 9.12 -5.67 -9.64
CA GLU A 90 8.23 -6.82 -9.76
C GLU A 90 7.33 -6.96 -8.51
N ILE A 91 7.86 -6.61 -7.32
CA ILE A 91 7.07 -6.59 -6.08
C ILE A 91 5.95 -5.55 -6.17
N TYR A 92 6.22 -4.36 -6.71
CA TYR A 92 5.21 -3.33 -6.95
C TYR A 92 4.03 -3.87 -7.75
N TYR A 93 4.31 -4.57 -8.86
CA TYR A 93 3.24 -5.12 -9.70
C TYR A 93 2.46 -6.23 -9.00
N VAL A 94 3.14 -7.09 -8.23
CA VAL A 94 2.49 -8.14 -7.44
C VAL A 94 1.53 -7.53 -6.41
N VAL A 95 1.93 -6.47 -5.70
CA VAL A 95 1.09 -5.80 -4.71
C VAL A 95 -0.05 -5.03 -5.38
N ARG A 96 0.23 -4.28 -6.46
CA ARG A 96 -0.81 -3.57 -7.24
C ARG A 96 -1.90 -4.52 -7.72
N ASP A 97 -1.50 -5.62 -8.36
CA ASP A 97 -2.43 -6.58 -8.94
C ASP A 97 -3.21 -7.31 -7.84
N TYR A 98 -2.60 -7.54 -6.67
CA TYR A 98 -3.29 -8.03 -5.48
C TYR A 98 -4.39 -7.06 -5.04
N ILE A 99 -4.07 -5.78 -4.83
CA ILE A 99 -5.07 -4.78 -4.42
C ILE A 99 -6.20 -4.67 -5.43
N LEU A 100 -5.87 -4.58 -6.73
CA LEU A 100 -6.88 -4.54 -7.77
C LEU A 100 -7.77 -5.78 -7.70
N ARG A 101 -7.22 -6.99 -7.57
CA ARG A 101 -8.03 -8.20 -7.49
C ARG A 101 -8.96 -8.22 -6.27
N GLU A 102 -8.44 -7.90 -5.09
CA GLU A 102 -9.24 -7.94 -3.85
C GLU A 102 -10.31 -6.84 -3.84
N CYS A 103 -9.97 -5.65 -4.32
CA CYS A 103 -10.85 -4.49 -4.21
C CYS A 103 -11.74 -4.23 -5.45
N SER A 104 -11.46 -4.87 -6.60
CA SER A 104 -12.37 -4.86 -7.77
C SER A 104 -13.56 -5.82 -7.58
N ALA A 105 -13.45 -6.79 -6.67
CA ALA A 105 -14.55 -7.67 -6.31
C ALA A 105 -15.55 -7.00 -5.33
N SER A 106 -15.17 -5.87 -4.73
CA SER A 106 -15.94 -5.11 -3.75
C SER A 106 -16.56 -3.85 -4.37
N ASP A 107 -17.26 -3.99 -5.50
CA ASP A 107 -17.96 -2.89 -6.17
C ASP A 107 -19.29 -2.48 -5.51
N GLU A 108 -19.41 -2.75 -4.21
CA GLU A 108 -20.47 -2.21 -3.38
C GLU A 108 -19.85 -1.66 -2.09
N SER A 109 -19.46 -0.37 -2.13
CA SER A 109 -19.67 0.55 -1.00
C SER A 109 -18.75 0.29 0.24
N ILE A 110 -17.94 1.18 0.81
CA ILE A 110 -18.24 2.53 1.30
C ILE A 110 -17.06 2.91 2.24
N PHE A 111 -16.40 4.05 2.02
CA PHE A 111 -15.72 4.78 3.11
C PHE A 111 -16.82 5.52 3.89
N MET A 112 -17.58 4.82 4.75
CA MET A 112 -18.43 5.45 5.75
C MET A 112 -17.79 5.17 7.08
N VAL A 113 -17.37 6.28 7.66
CA VAL A 113 -17.13 6.48 9.07
C VAL A 113 -18.29 5.85 9.85
N ARG A 114 -17.95 4.92 10.75
CA ARG A 114 -18.69 4.74 11.99
C ARG A 114 -17.87 5.34 13.11
#